data_AF-A0A1J0VCI4-F1
#
_entry.id   AF-A0A1J0VCI4-F1
#
_cell.length_a   1.000
_cell.length_b   1.000
_cell.length_c   1.000
_cell.angle_alpha   90.00
_cell.angle_beta   90.00
_cell.angle_gamma   90.00
#
_symmetry.space_group_name_H-M   'P 1'
#
loop_
_entity.id
_entity.type
_entity.pdbx_description
1 polymer ?
#
loop_
_entity_poly.entity_id
_entity_poly.type
_entity_poly.pdbx_seq_one_letter_code
_entity_poly.pdbx_strand_id
1 'polypeptide(L)'
;MSEILFQPLGDPIAAGERLEHIADIDPRMTRTHYFDGRLLTAEDLERDQIYLDQRLREIGKVLGQGVIAGLDLDYDPFSGLLTLEPGLGITALGRVLQLNRQLLVSLGDRALIAQLNDSKYRRFNRGLYAVVLKYVEVATDVAEVFPTDLASRRGADYAMVTESVQLGLVPLPLPLPQQNPLHIRANLMRELLGHDLADALMPEDSVALGLVAIQNDTPQWLDSELLRQPARQQAGATDLQHDLSRQYEALLADIFTERAGGSLDNHFAARDYFSLLPPVGTVPRDAIDAVNGHQGYFPEHFNVHVAPIRLSDLELIRAESLLLPNIDLNAREGVDIVVLAPLTNQDYGLYAPQLERDVDPESRRLPQLDLLRLKLYPVQPVHHLDTDASVWQSIWGAVVGGRLMYVRRPIRTAETAVSGIVLALGSSVPAPAEPPPTDDSVPTTPSDPGSVIEDEDSVLLRFINLERLAKIRPPRDGRGEEALRQLIDSVGDDAPRVLQANEFLIRVERHYDPLVWPTLRVLVERETLPLLLERLRDTDERHPAVTGKLVREAAAELGIEGDLAGQWEELVGQIN
;
A
#
# COMPACT_ATOMS: atom_id res chain seq x y z
N MET A 1 -60.68 -7.41 4.39
CA MET A 1 -59.35 -6.98 4.90
C MET A 1 -59.15 -7.69 6.22
N SER A 2 -58.28 -8.69 6.26
CA SER A 2 -57.97 -9.48 7.45
C SER A 2 -56.96 -8.71 8.30
N GLU A 3 -57.42 -8.19 9.44
CA GLU A 3 -56.56 -7.62 10.47
C GLU A 3 -55.64 -8.71 11.02
N ILE A 4 -54.35 -8.61 10.74
CA ILE A 4 -53.33 -9.37 11.46
C ILE A 4 -53.11 -8.62 12.77
N LEU A 5 -53.84 -9.04 13.82
CA LEU A 5 -53.66 -8.49 15.15
C LEU A 5 -52.41 -9.13 15.77
N PHE A 6 -51.31 -8.39 15.83
CA PHE A 6 -50.11 -8.82 16.54
C PHE A 6 -50.34 -8.63 18.05
N GLN A 7 -50.48 -9.72 18.80
CA GLN A 7 -50.53 -9.68 20.27
C GLN A 7 -49.10 -9.71 20.84
N PRO A 8 -48.76 -8.84 21.81
CA PRO A 8 -47.44 -8.83 22.42
C PRO A 8 -47.23 -10.05 23.31
N LEU A 9 -46.06 -10.68 23.20
CA LEU A 9 -45.62 -11.77 24.07
C LEU A 9 -45.50 -11.27 25.52
N GLY A 10 -46.25 -11.91 26.42
CA GLY A 10 -46.17 -11.69 27.86
C GLY A 10 -44.83 -12.13 28.45
N ASP A 11 -44.62 -11.76 29.73
CA ASP A 11 -43.39 -12.00 30.49
C ASP A 11 -42.88 -13.46 30.36
N PRO A 12 -41.63 -13.67 29.91
CA PRO A 12 -41.08 -15.00 29.63
C PRO A 12 -40.78 -15.84 30.88
N ILE A 13 -41.04 -15.32 32.08
CA ILE A 13 -40.70 -15.96 33.37
C ILE A 13 -41.50 -17.27 33.59
N ALA A 14 -42.57 -17.53 32.83
CA ALA A 14 -43.42 -18.70 33.01
C ALA A 14 -43.14 -19.91 32.08
N ALA A 15 -42.16 -19.87 31.18
CA ALA A 15 -41.99 -20.88 30.12
C ALA A 15 -40.73 -21.77 30.28
N GLY A 16 -40.52 -22.34 31.47
CA GLY A 16 -39.31 -23.10 31.80
C GLY A 16 -39.05 -24.42 31.04
N GLU A 17 -39.94 -24.89 30.17
CA GLU A 17 -39.73 -26.15 29.42
C GLU A 17 -40.22 -26.09 27.95
N ARG A 18 -40.69 -24.94 27.44
CA ARG A 18 -41.28 -24.84 26.08
C ARG A 18 -40.62 -23.82 25.17
N LEU A 19 -39.58 -23.10 25.64
CA LEU A 19 -38.89 -22.09 24.84
C LEU A 19 -38.09 -22.69 23.69
N GLU A 20 -37.59 -23.92 23.82
CA GLU A 20 -36.85 -24.63 22.76
C GLU A 20 -37.68 -24.84 21.48
N HIS A 21 -39.01 -24.81 21.57
CA HIS A 21 -39.91 -24.93 20.42
C HIS A 21 -40.35 -23.58 19.83
N ILE A 22 -40.04 -22.46 20.50
CA ILE A 22 -40.54 -21.12 20.16
C ILE A 22 -39.38 -20.16 19.85
N ALA A 23 -38.19 -20.42 20.39
CA ALA A 23 -36.99 -19.64 20.21
C ALA A 23 -35.81 -20.55 19.83
N ASP A 24 -34.99 -20.07 18.90
CA ASP A 24 -33.69 -20.67 18.61
C ASP A 24 -32.73 -20.28 19.74
N ILE A 25 -32.38 -21.24 20.60
CA ILE A 25 -31.49 -21.01 21.75
C ILE A 25 -30.09 -21.44 21.33
N ASP A 26 -29.19 -20.47 21.16
CA ASP A 26 -27.77 -20.77 21.00
C ASP A 26 -27.15 -21.09 22.37
N PRO A 27 -26.72 -22.33 22.64
CA PRO A 27 -26.12 -22.70 23.92
C PRO A 27 -24.82 -21.93 24.21
N ARG A 28 -24.14 -21.40 23.19
CA ARG A 28 -22.94 -20.57 23.33
C ARG A 28 -23.27 -19.13 23.73
N MET A 29 -24.50 -18.68 23.47
CA MET A 29 -25.03 -17.37 23.90
C MET A 29 -25.72 -17.43 25.27
N THR A 30 -25.40 -18.44 26.09
CA THR A 30 -25.98 -18.60 27.42
C THR A 30 -25.05 -18.00 28.47
N ARG A 31 -25.58 -17.15 29.35
CA ARG A 31 -24.82 -16.52 30.45
C ARG A 31 -25.30 -16.98 31.81
N THR A 32 -24.43 -16.90 32.81
CA THR A 32 -24.80 -17.21 34.20
C THR A 32 -25.69 -16.09 34.77
N HIS A 33 -26.82 -16.47 35.37
CA HIS A 33 -27.65 -15.54 36.13
C HIS A 33 -27.21 -15.52 37.60
N TYR A 34 -26.57 -14.43 38.02
CA TYR A 34 -26.15 -14.21 39.40
C TYR A 34 -27.29 -13.65 40.25
N PHE A 35 -27.49 -14.24 41.42
CA PHE A 35 -28.45 -13.80 42.42
C PHE A 35 -27.92 -14.12 43.82
N ASP A 36 -28.42 -13.38 44.81
CA ASP A 36 -27.97 -13.53 46.19
C ASP A 36 -28.24 -14.94 46.73
N GLY A 37 -27.21 -15.56 47.30
CA GLY A 37 -27.28 -16.92 47.85
C GLY A 37 -26.91 -18.04 46.87
N ARG A 38 -26.61 -17.74 45.59
CA ARG A 38 -26.01 -18.71 44.66
C ARG A 38 -24.54 -18.96 45.01
N LEU A 39 -24.12 -20.22 45.02
CA LEU A 39 -22.70 -20.59 45.14
C LEU A 39 -22.00 -20.36 43.80
N LEU A 40 -20.89 -19.63 43.80
CA LEU A 40 -20.06 -19.42 42.61
C LEU A 40 -19.23 -20.67 42.30
N THR A 41 -19.26 -21.14 41.06
CA THR A 41 -18.48 -22.28 40.58
C THR A 41 -17.52 -21.87 39.45
N ALA A 42 -16.51 -22.70 39.15
CA ALA A 42 -15.64 -22.50 38.00
C ALA A 42 -16.42 -22.54 36.68
N GLU A 43 -17.37 -23.47 36.55
CA GLU A 43 -18.24 -23.61 35.39
C GLU A 43 -19.08 -22.33 35.12
N ASP A 44 -19.52 -21.66 36.18
CA ASP A 44 -20.25 -20.39 36.07
C ASP A 44 -19.38 -19.29 35.42
N LEU A 45 -18.10 -19.23 35.78
CA LEU A 45 -17.13 -18.26 35.25
C LEU A 45 -16.66 -18.64 33.83
N GLU A 46 -16.43 -19.92 33.56
CA GLU A 46 -16.07 -20.41 32.22
C GLU A 46 -17.18 -20.12 31.20
N ARG A 47 -18.45 -20.33 31.60
CA ARG A 47 -19.60 -20.00 30.76
C ARG A 47 -19.64 -18.51 30.41
N ASP A 48 -19.35 -17.64 31.37
CA ASP A 48 -19.32 -16.19 31.13
C ASP A 48 -18.14 -15.78 30.24
N GLN A 49 -16.96 -16.41 30.38
CA GLN A 49 -15.82 -16.18 29.49
C GLN A 49 -16.16 -16.56 28.04
N ILE A 50 -16.74 -17.75 27.85
CA ILE A 50 -17.23 -18.25 26.56
C ILE A 50 -18.23 -17.25 25.95
N TYR A 51 -19.27 -16.85 26.71
CA TYR A 51 -20.26 -15.87 26.27
C TYR A 51 -19.63 -14.55 25.81
N LEU A 52 -18.69 -14.00 26.58
CA LEU A 52 -18.00 -12.76 26.24
C LEU A 52 -17.12 -12.91 24.97
N ASP A 53 -16.36 -14.01 24.85
CA ASP A 53 -15.57 -14.30 23.64
C ASP A 53 -16.47 -14.41 22.41
N GLN A 54 -17.63 -15.09 22.49
CA GLN A 54 -18.58 -15.13 21.39
C GLN A 54 -19.14 -13.75 21.03
N ARG A 55 -19.46 -12.89 22.01
CA ARG A 55 -19.90 -11.52 21.73
C ARG A 55 -18.83 -10.68 21.03
N LEU A 56 -17.57 -10.83 21.43
CA LEU A 56 -16.46 -10.15 20.76
C LEU A 56 -16.27 -10.67 19.33
N ARG A 57 -16.38 -11.98 19.13
CA ARG A 57 -16.37 -12.59 17.79
C ARG A 57 -17.50 -12.09 16.90
N GLU A 58 -18.72 -11.92 17.42
CA GLU A 58 -19.82 -11.32 16.66
C GLU A 58 -19.47 -9.92 16.16
N ILE A 59 -18.86 -9.09 17.02
CA ILE A 59 -18.39 -7.75 16.63
C ILE A 59 -17.31 -7.86 15.57
N GLY A 60 -16.33 -8.76 15.74
CA GLY A 60 -15.26 -8.95 14.77
C GLY A 60 -15.76 -9.45 13.41
N LYS A 61 -16.78 -10.31 13.37
CA LYS A 61 -17.42 -10.73 12.11
C LYS A 61 -18.00 -9.55 11.33
N VAL A 62 -18.51 -8.53 12.02
CA VAL A 62 -19.01 -7.30 11.37
C VAL A 62 -17.85 -6.48 10.80
N LEU A 63 -16.65 -6.54 11.38
CA LEU A 63 -15.46 -5.86 10.86
C LEU A 63 -14.87 -6.54 9.62
N GLY A 64 -15.22 -7.81 9.39
CA GLY A 64 -14.78 -8.58 8.23
C GLY A 64 -13.66 -9.56 8.55
N GLN A 65 -13.06 -10.12 7.51
CA GLN A 65 -11.96 -11.08 7.61
C GLN A 65 -10.79 -10.69 6.71
N GLY A 66 -9.56 -11.06 7.10
CA GLY A 66 -8.33 -10.82 6.36
C GLY A 66 -7.26 -10.08 7.19
N VAL A 67 -6.18 -9.68 6.52
CA VAL A 67 -5.06 -8.93 7.10
C VAL A 67 -5.41 -7.44 7.16
N ILE A 68 -5.31 -6.84 8.34
CA ILE A 68 -5.57 -5.40 8.52
C ILE A 68 -4.30 -4.59 8.25
N ALA A 69 -3.18 -5.01 8.84
CA ALA A 69 -1.91 -4.30 8.73
C ALA A 69 -0.74 -5.24 9.04
N GLY A 70 0.38 -5.06 8.35
CA GLY A 70 1.59 -5.86 8.53
C GLY A 70 1.35 -7.33 8.21
N LEU A 71 1.86 -8.23 9.07
CA LEU A 71 1.88 -9.67 8.83
C LEU A 71 2.55 -10.02 7.49
N ASP A 72 3.59 -9.26 7.15
CA ASP A 72 4.36 -9.47 5.94
C ASP A 72 5.26 -10.69 6.14
N LEU A 73 5.12 -11.64 5.22
CA LEU A 73 5.76 -12.93 5.28
C LEU A 73 6.93 -12.94 4.29
N ASP A 74 8.11 -13.28 4.79
CA ASP A 74 9.33 -13.41 4.00
C ASP A 74 9.98 -14.77 4.22
N TYR A 75 10.70 -15.25 3.21
CA TYR A 75 11.44 -16.50 3.25
C TYR A 75 12.85 -16.30 2.74
N ASP A 76 13.83 -16.57 3.59
CA ASP A 76 15.23 -16.60 3.19
C ASP A 76 15.66 -18.02 2.78
N PRO A 77 15.94 -18.28 1.50
CA PRO A 77 16.38 -19.59 1.03
C PRO A 77 17.75 -20.01 1.60
N PHE A 78 18.59 -19.05 2.02
CA PHE A 78 19.94 -19.36 2.52
C PHE A 78 19.91 -19.84 3.96
N SER A 79 19.19 -19.15 4.85
CA SER A 79 19.01 -19.59 6.24
C SER A 79 17.91 -20.64 6.41
N GLY A 80 16.98 -20.75 5.46
CA GLY A 80 15.80 -21.60 5.56
C GLY A 80 14.79 -21.13 6.60
N LEU A 81 14.85 -19.84 6.96
CA LEU A 81 13.98 -19.21 7.94
C LEU A 81 12.80 -18.54 7.23
N LEU A 82 11.62 -18.78 7.80
CA LEU A 82 10.39 -18.06 7.49
C LEU A 82 10.22 -16.97 8.55
N THR A 83 10.12 -15.73 8.10
CA THR A 83 10.02 -14.54 8.94
C THR A 83 8.65 -13.91 8.75
N LEU A 84 7.95 -13.67 9.86
CA LEU A 84 6.67 -12.97 9.86
C LEU A 84 6.80 -11.68 10.67
N GLU A 85 6.57 -10.56 10.02
CA GLU A 85 6.59 -9.25 10.67
C GLU A 85 5.35 -9.02 11.57
N PRO A 86 5.48 -8.22 12.64
CA PRO A 86 4.35 -7.82 13.48
C PRO A 86 3.16 -7.30 12.66
N GLY A 87 1.95 -7.52 13.18
CA GLY A 87 0.75 -7.08 12.48
C GLY A 87 -0.54 -7.60 13.08
N LEU A 88 -1.63 -7.33 12.36
CA LEU A 88 -2.99 -7.57 12.80
C LEU A 88 -3.80 -8.22 11.66
N GLY A 89 -4.61 -9.22 12.00
CA GLY A 89 -5.60 -9.82 11.11
C GLY A 89 -6.89 -10.16 11.85
N ILE A 90 -7.97 -10.40 11.12
CA ILE A 90 -9.23 -10.91 11.66
C ILE A 90 -9.60 -12.20 10.94
N THR A 91 -9.94 -13.23 11.71
CA THR A 91 -10.35 -14.54 11.19
C THR A 91 -11.80 -14.53 10.70
N ALA A 92 -12.21 -15.57 9.96
CA ALA A 92 -13.61 -15.75 9.54
C ALA A 92 -14.58 -15.87 10.74
N LEU A 93 -14.08 -16.34 11.89
CA LEU A 93 -14.83 -16.36 13.14
C LEU A 93 -14.96 -14.99 13.82
N GLY A 94 -14.35 -13.93 13.29
CA GLY A 94 -14.33 -12.60 13.88
C GLY A 94 -13.33 -12.47 15.03
N ARG A 95 -12.34 -13.35 15.12
CA ARG A 95 -11.30 -13.25 16.13
C ARG A 95 -10.16 -12.37 15.61
N VAL A 96 -9.68 -11.47 16.46
CA VAL A 96 -8.51 -10.64 16.16
C VAL A 96 -7.24 -11.45 16.45
N LEU A 97 -6.37 -11.57 15.46
CA LEU A 97 -5.03 -12.12 15.59
C LEU A 97 -4.04 -10.96 15.63
N GLN A 98 -3.27 -10.87 16.72
CA GLN A 98 -2.27 -9.82 16.88
C GLN A 98 -0.89 -10.45 17.11
N LEU A 99 0.05 -10.11 16.23
CA LEU A 99 1.46 -10.45 16.39
C LEU A 99 2.24 -9.20 16.79
N ASN A 100 2.77 -9.18 18.01
CA ASN A 100 3.44 -8.01 18.59
C ASN A 100 4.95 -7.95 18.30
N ARG A 101 5.55 -9.07 17.92
CA ARG A 101 6.98 -9.21 17.68
C ARG A 101 7.20 -10.11 16.49
N GLN A 102 8.29 -9.89 15.77
CA GLN A 102 8.69 -10.73 14.66
C GLN A 102 8.72 -12.20 15.09
N LEU A 103 8.13 -13.07 14.27
CA LEU A 103 8.11 -14.51 14.49
C LEU A 103 9.04 -15.17 13.47
N LEU A 104 10.01 -15.93 13.98
CA LEU A 104 10.99 -16.65 13.17
C LEU A 104 10.75 -18.15 13.30
N VAL A 105 10.53 -18.83 12.17
CA VAL A 105 10.28 -20.27 12.13
C VAL A 105 11.20 -20.94 11.12
N SER A 106 11.96 -21.94 11.56
CA SER A 106 12.71 -22.79 10.63
C SER A 106 11.82 -23.90 10.09
N LEU A 107 11.58 -23.91 8.79
CA LEU A 107 10.84 -24.99 8.12
C LEU A 107 11.69 -26.27 7.96
N GLY A 108 12.99 -26.22 8.28
CA GLY A 108 13.87 -27.39 8.32
C GLY A 108 13.90 -28.10 9.68
N ASP A 109 13.31 -27.51 10.73
CA ASP A 109 13.34 -28.09 12.08
C ASP A 109 12.32 -29.22 12.22
N ARG A 110 12.79 -30.45 11.99
CA ARG A 110 11.99 -31.67 12.13
C ARG A 110 11.46 -31.92 13.53
N ALA A 111 12.18 -31.47 14.56
CA ALA A 111 11.74 -31.65 15.95
C ALA A 111 10.55 -30.74 16.24
N LEU A 112 10.66 -29.47 15.82
CA LEU A 112 9.56 -28.51 15.89
C LEU A 112 8.35 -29.01 15.07
N ILE A 113 8.55 -29.45 13.83
CA ILE A 113 7.47 -29.98 12.98
C ILE A 113 6.78 -31.18 13.66
N ALA A 114 7.53 -32.11 14.24
CA ALA A 114 6.96 -33.25 14.94
C ALA A 114 6.18 -32.80 16.19
N GLN A 115 6.69 -31.84 16.95
CA GLN A 115 6.01 -31.28 18.11
C GLN A 115 4.69 -30.60 17.73
N LEU A 116 4.69 -29.78 16.68
CA LEU A 116 3.49 -29.05 16.24
C LEU A 116 2.42 -29.95 15.62
N ASN A 117 2.78 -31.16 15.19
CA ASN A 117 1.88 -32.13 14.56
C ASN A 117 1.52 -33.32 15.48
N ASP A 118 1.67 -33.20 16.80
CA ASP A 118 1.44 -34.29 17.76
C ASP A 118 2.18 -35.59 17.39
N SER A 119 3.40 -35.47 16.86
CA SER A 119 4.22 -36.57 16.31
C SER A 119 3.62 -37.35 15.14
N LYS A 120 2.46 -36.93 14.59
CA LYS A 120 1.79 -37.59 13.45
C LYS A 120 2.56 -37.40 12.15
N TYR A 121 3.14 -36.21 11.96
CA TYR A 121 3.91 -35.85 10.77
C TYR A 121 5.32 -35.43 11.18
N ARG A 122 6.32 -36.01 10.50
CA ARG A 122 7.75 -35.71 10.74
C ARG A 122 8.46 -35.15 9.52
N ARG A 123 7.76 -35.10 8.38
CA ARG A 123 8.26 -34.66 7.09
C ARG A 123 7.11 -34.05 6.29
N PHE A 124 7.45 -33.13 5.42
CA PHE A 124 6.51 -32.58 4.45
C PHE A 124 6.49 -33.42 3.18
N ASN A 125 5.28 -33.68 2.68
CA ASN A 125 5.09 -34.23 1.35
C ASN A 125 5.40 -33.15 0.30
N ARG A 126 5.83 -33.57 -0.88
CA ARG A 126 5.94 -32.66 -2.02
C ARG A 126 4.56 -32.06 -2.33
N GLY A 127 4.46 -30.74 -2.35
CA GLY A 127 3.19 -30.06 -2.61
C GLY A 127 3.25 -28.56 -2.36
N LEU A 128 2.11 -27.92 -2.56
CA LEU A 128 1.87 -26.52 -2.23
C LEU A 128 1.16 -26.45 -0.87
N TYR A 129 1.58 -25.52 -0.02
CA TYR A 129 1.00 -25.31 1.30
C TYR A 129 0.65 -23.84 1.47
N ALA A 130 -0.55 -23.56 1.97
CA ALA A 130 -0.90 -22.24 2.46
C ALA A 130 -0.22 -22.02 3.82
N VAL A 131 0.41 -20.86 3.99
CA VAL A 131 0.92 -20.40 5.28
C VAL A 131 -0.18 -19.63 5.96
N VAL A 132 -0.56 -20.06 7.17
CA VAL A 132 -1.64 -19.43 7.94
C VAL A 132 -1.16 -18.99 9.31
N LEU A 133 -1.69 -17.87 9.79
CA LEU A 133 -1.61 -17.48 11.19
C LEU A 133 -2.91 -17.92 11.86
N LYS A 134 -2.83 -18.74 12.91
CA LYS A 134 -3.99 -19.21 13.66
C LYS A 134 -3.90 -18.83 15.13
N TYR A 135 -5.05 -18.72 15.77
CA TYR A 135 -5.14 -18.64 17.22
C TYR A 135 -4.76 -19.98 17.88
N VAL A 136 -4.09 -19.90 19.03
CA VAL A 136 -3.83 -21.05 19.89
C VAL A 136 -3.90 -20.66 21.37
N GLU A 137 -4.47 -21.54 22.18
CA GLU A 137 -4.39 -21.48 23.63
C GLU A 137 -3.29 -22.41 24.12
N VAL A 138 -2.37 -21.87 24.89
CA VAL A 138 -1.29 -22.63 25.52
C VAL A 138 -1.55 -22.68 27.02
N ALA A 139 -1.93 -23.86 27.51
CA ALA A 139 -1.99 -24.13 28.93
C ALA A 139 -0.58 -24.05 29.53
N THR A 140 -0.39 -23.16 30.48
CA THR A 140 0.88 -22.86 31.15
C THR A 140 0.70 -22.90 32.67
N ASP A 141 1.81 -23.08 33.38
CA ASP A 141 1.86 -23.25 34.83
C ASP A 141 1.08 -24.47 35.37
N VAL A 142 1.46 -24.95 36.55
CA VAL A 142 0.84 -26.14 37.17
C VAL A 142 0.39 -25.79 38.58
N ALA A 143 -0.90 -26.00 38.86
CA ALA A 143 -1.51 -25.85 40.16
C ALA A 143 -1.85 -27.21 40.77
N GLU A 144 -1.67 -27.34 42.09
CA GLU A 144 -2.13 -28.51 42.82
C GLU A 144 -3.66 -28.50 42.91
N VAL A 145 -4.30 -29.56 42.43
CA VAL A 145 -5.74 -29.74 42.56
C VAL A 145 -6.01 -30.34 43.94
N PHE A 146 -6.66 -29.55 44.79
CA PHE A 146 -7.10 -30.05 46.09
C PHE A 146 -8.24 -31.06 45.92
N PRO A 147 -8.11 -32.26 46.49
CA PRO A 147 -9.14 -33.28 46.39
C PRO A 147 -10.46 -32.80 47.00
N THR A 148 -11.56 -32.91 46.24
CA THR A 148 -12.91 -32.52 46.68
C THR A 148 -13.51 -33.50 47.69
N ASP A 149 -12.90 -34.68 47.86
CA ASP A 149 -13.29 -35.70 48.84
C ASP A 149 -12.06 -36.38 49.46
N LEU A 150 -12.15 -36.83 50.71
CA LEU A 150 -11.05 -37.44 51.48
C LEU A 150 -10.45 -38.70 50.83
N ALA A 151 -11.20 -39.36 49.94
CA ALA A 151 -10.77 -40.54 49.19
C ALA A 151 -10.11 -40.21 47.82
N SER A 152 -10.22 -38.97 47.35
CA SER A 152 -9.70 -38.57 46.05
C SER A 152 -8.20 -38.24 46.10
N ARG A 153 -7.46 -38.62 45.06
CA ARG A 153 -6.00 -38.37 44.98
C ARG A 153 -5.76 -36.92 44.61
N ARG A 154 -4.72 -36.31 45.21
CA ARG A 154 -4.18 -35.02 44.77
C ARG A 154 -3.82 -35.10 43.30
N GLY A 155 -4.28 -34.13 42.53
CA GLY A 155 -3.96 -33.97 41.12
C GLY A 155 -3.10 -32.73 40.91
N ALA A 156 -2.64 -32.56 39.68
CA ALA A 156 -2.06 -31.31 39.22
C ALA A 156 -2.74 -30.97 37.90
N ASP A 157 -3.15 -29.71 37.75
CA ASP A 157 -3.79 -29.20 36.55
C ASP A 157 -3.13 -27.88 36.15
N TYR A 158 -3.42 -27.36 34.96
CA TYR A 158 -2.83 -26.11 34.51
C TYR A 158 -3.38 -24.92 35.31
N ALA A 159 -2.52 -23.96 35.64
CA ALA A 159 -2.90 -22.79 36.44
C ALA A 159 -3.28 -21.58 35.58
N MET A 160 -2.77 -21.53 34.34
CA MET A 160 -2.92 -20.40 33.44
C MET A 160 -3.17 -20.88 32.01
N VAL A 161 -3.98 -20.13 31.27
CA VAL A 161 -4.12 -20.28 29.82
C VAL A 161 -3.62 -19.00 29.18
N THR A 162 -2.62 -19.11 28.30
CA THR A 162 -2.09 -17.98 27.54
C THR A 162 -2.60 -18.07 26.11
N GLU A 163 -3.33 -17.03 25.70
CA GLU A 163 -3.73 -16.85 24.31
C GLU A 163 -2.53 -16.38 23.48
N SER A 164 -2.34 -17.00 22.32
CA SER A 164 -1.24 -16.68 21.42
C SER A 164 -1.63 -16.93 19.96
N VAL A 165 -0.71 -16.57 19.06
CA VAL A 165 -0.81 -16.85 17.64
C VAL A 165 0.30 -17.80 17.22
N GLN A 166 0.00 -18.64 16.23
CA GLN A 166 0.92 -19.65 15.74
C GLN A 166 0.87 -19.75 14.22
N LEU A 167 2.04 -19.87 13.59
CA LEU A 167 2.13 -20.22 12.18
C LEU A 167 1.77 -21.70 11.95
N GLY A 168 0.96 -21.94 10.92
CA GLY A 168 0.57 -23.26 10.47
C GLY A 168 0.75 -23.42 8.96
N LEU A 169 0.81 -24.67 8.51
CA LEU A 169 0.81 -25.02 7.09
C LEU A 169 -0.41 -25.87 6.78
N VAL A 170 -1.17 -25.46 5.77
CA VAL A 170 -2.35 -26.18 5.28
C VAL A 170 -2.03 -26.71 3.88
N PRO A 171 -2.03 -28.04 3.65
CA PRO A 171 -1.74 -28.59 2.34
C PRO A 171 -2.86 -28.22 1.35
N LEU A 172 -2.48 -27.70 0.19
CA LEU A 172 -3.41 -27.41 -0.89
C LEU A 172 -3.56 -28.66 -1.79
N PRO A 173 -4.77 -28.98 -2.26
CA PRO A 173 -5.04 -30.11 -3.16
C PRO A 173 -4.62 -29.80 -4.60
N LEU A 174 -3.53 -29.06 -4.78
CA LEU A 174 -3.01 -28.62 -6.06
C LEU A 174 -1.67 -29.31 -6.35
N PRO A 175 -1.45 -29.81 -7.56
CA PRO A 175 -0.19 -30.44 -7.91
C PRO A 175 0.92 -29.38 -7.96
N LEU A 176 2.12 -29.71 -7.48
CA LEU A 176 3.32 -28.89 -7.68
C LEU A 176 3.99 -29.29 -9.00
N PRO A 177 3.90 -28.50 -10.10
CA PRO A 177 4.50 -28.85 -11.39
C PRO A 177 6.04 -28.82 -11.33
N GLN A 178 6.72 -29.50 -12.26
CA GLN A 178 8.18 -29.39 -12.43
C GLN A 178 8.48 -28.31 -13.48
N GLN A 179 8.23 -27.05 -13.12
CA GLN A 179 8.46 -25.88 -13.99
C GLN A 179 9.18 -24.79 -13.18
N ASN A 180 9.60 -23.70 -13.85
CA ASN A 180 10.17 -22.55 -13.16
C ASN A 180 9.12 -21.98 -12.15
N PRO A 181 9.52 -21.68 -10.89
CA PRO A 181 8.66 -21.10 -9.87
C PRO A 181 7.77 -19.94 -10.34
N LEU A 182 8.31 -19.02 -11.15
CA LEU A 182 7.57 -17.85 -11.64
C LEU A 182 6.36 -18.24 -12.49
N HIS A 183 6.50 -19.27 -13.34
CA HIS A 183 5.41 -19.75 -14.18
C HIS A 183 4.35 -20.49 -13.37
N ILE A 184 4.79 -21.22 -12.32
CA ILE A 184 3.86 -21.89 -11.40
C ILE A 184 3.03 -20.83 -10.67
N ARG A 185 3.67 -19.80 -10.11
CA ARG A 185 3.00 -18.69 -9.41
C ARG A 185 2.03 -17.95 -10.32
N ALA A 186 2.42 -17.63 -11.56
CA ALA A 186 1.55 -16.96 -12.52
C ALA A 186 0.30 -17.78 -12.87
N ASN A 187 0.42 -19.11 -12.96
CA ASN A 187 -0.74 -19.98 -13.19
C ASN A 187 -1.66 -20.05 -11.96
N LEU A 188 -1.07 -20.13 -10.77
CA LEU A 188 -1.80 -20.14 -9.50
C LEU A 188 -2.60 -18.86 -9.27
N MET A 189 -2.12 -17.69 -9.74
CA MET A 189 -2.89 -16.44 -9.66
C MET A 189 -4.28 -16.56 -10.28
N ARG A 190 -4.40 -17.24 -11.44
CA ARG A 190 -5.70 -17.49 -12.08
C ARG A 190 -6.52 -18.55 -11.33
N GLU A 191 -5.87 -19.63 -10.91
CA GLU A 191 -6.54 -20.78 -10.27
C GLU A 191 -7.08 -20.44 -8.87
N LEU A 192 -6.39 -19.58 -8.14
CA LEU A 192 -6.75 -19.16 -6.78
C LEU A 192 -7.54 -17.84 -6.75
N LEU A 193 -7.76 -17.20 -7.91
CA LEU A 193 -8.55 -15.98 -7.99
C LEU A 193 -9.98 -16.25 -7.53
N GLY A 194 -10.51 -15.41 -6.64
CA GLY A 194 -11.87 -15.58 -6.10
C GLY A 194 -11.92 -16.43 -4.83
N HIS A 195 -10.85 -17.15 -4.49
CA HIS A 195 -10.62 -17.75 -3.17
C HIS A 195 -11.58 -18.87 -2.71
N ASP A 196 -12.51 -19.33 -3.55
CA ASP A 196 -13.43 -20.43 -3.20
C ASP A 196 -12.70 -21.68 -2.66
N LEU A 197 -11.58 -22.03 -3.28
CA LEU A 197 -10.77 -23.17 -2.86
C LEU A 197 -10.02 -22.91 -1.56
N ALA A 198 -9.58 -21.66 -1.34
CA ALA A 198 -8.86 -21.28 -0.13
C ALA A 198 -9.80 -21.26 1.07
N ASP A 199 -10.94 -20.59 0.96
CA ASP A 199 -11.93 -20.45 2.03
C ASP A 199 -12.46 -21.81 2.48
N ALA A 200 -12.60 -22.78 1.56
CA ALA A 200 -13.03 -24.13 1.89
C ALA A 200 -11.97 -24.97 2.65
N LEU A 201 -10.69 -24.62 2.55
CA LEU A 201 -9.58 -25.40 3.11
C LEU A 201 -8.98 -24.75 4.36
N MET A 202 -9.06 -23.43 4.48
CA MET A 202 -8.45 -22.70 5.59
C MET A 202 -9.28 -22.88 6.87
N PRO A 203 -8.63 -23.13 8.03
CA PRO A 203 -9.34 -23.12 9.31
C PRO A 203 -10.02 -21.78 9.56
N GLU A 204 -11.27 -21.80 10.04
CA GLU A 204 -12.06 -20.57 10.26
C GLU A 204 -11.44 -19.63 11.31
N ASP A 205 -10.58 -20.15 12.21
CA ASP A 205 -9.85 -19.37 13.22
C ASP A 205 -8.42 -19.01 12.78
N SER A 206 -8.23 -18.83 11.47
CA SER A 206 -6.94 -18.47 10.88
C SER A 206 -7.06 -17.43 9.77
N VAL A 207 -5.93 -16.80 9.44
CA VAL A 207 -5.78 -15.88 8.30
C VAL A 207 -4.66 -16.39 7.41
N ALA A 208 -4.91 -16.42 6.10
CA ALA A 208 -3.91 -16.80 5.10
C ALA A 208 -2.91 -15.66 4.88
N LEU A 209 -1.63 -16.01 4.87
CA LEU A 209 -0.51 -15.07 4.74
C LEU A 209 0.26 -15.21 3.43
N GLY A 210 0.12 -16.35 2.74
CA GLY A 210 0.90 -16.66 1.57
C GLY A 210 0.86 -18.13 1.20
N LEU A 211 1.64 -18.50 0.20
CA LEU A 211 1.79 -19.85 -0.30
C LEU A 211 3.28 -20.23 -0.34
N VAL A 212 3.61 -21.41 0.17
CA VAL A 212 4.97 -21.99 0.10
C VAL A 212 4.96 -23.29 -0.68
N ALA A 213 5.92 -23.46 -1.57
CA ALA A 213 6.17 -24.72 -2.24
C ALA A 213 7.21 -25.54 -1.48
N ILE A 214 6.89 -26.81 -1.19
CA ILE A 214 7.80 -27.71 -0.51
C ILE A 214 8.10 -28.91 -1.40
N GLN A 215 9.37 -29.24 -1.54
CA GLN A 215 9.85 -30.41 -2.25
C GLN A 215 10.95 -31.08 -1.44
N ASN A 216 10.87 -32.41 -1.28
CA ASN A 216 11.85 -33.19 -0.51
C ASN A 216 12.10 -32.67 0.91
N ASP A 217 11.04 -32.27 1.62
CA ASP A 217 11.13 -31.74 3.01
C ASP A 217 11.83 -30.38 3.10
N THR A 218 12.09 -29.69 1.98
CA THR A 218 12.68 -28.35 1.95
C THR A 218 11.77 -27.37 1.22
N PRO A 219 11.52 -26.17 1.78
CA PRO A 219 10.87 -25.09 1.05
C PRO A 219 11.70 -24.72 -0.18
N GLN A 220 11.02 -24.41 -1.29
CA GLN A 220 11.67 -24.06 -2.56
C GLN A 220 11.52 -22.57 -2.85
N TRP A 221 10.31 -22.05 -2.64
CA TRP A 221 9.97 -20.64 -2.86
C TRP A 221 8.72 -20.29 -2.06
N LEU A 222 8.56 -18.99 -1.79
CA LEU A 222 7.41 -18.37 -1.14
C LEU A 222 6.76 -17.38 -2.10
N ASP A 223 5.44 -17.29 -2.07
CA ASP A 223 4.67 -16.16 -2.58
C ASP A 223 3.85 -15.58 -1.42
N SER A 224 4.11 -14.33 -1.05
CA SER A 224 3.45 -13.65 0.07
C SER A 224 2.12 -12.99 -0.29
N GLU A 225 1.77 -12.89 -1.57
CA GLU A 225 0.54 -12.23 -2.02
C GLU A 225 -0.53 -13.24 -2.49
N LEU A 226 -0.14 -14.44 -2.92
CA LEU A 226 -1.08 -15.53 -3.19
C LEU A 226 -1.81 -15.92 -1.89
N LEU A 227 -3.14 -16.02 -1.95
CA LEU A 227 -4.07 -16.31 -0.82
C LEU A 227 -4.17 -15.20 0.24
N ARG A 228 -3.24 -14.24 0.29
CA ARG A 228 -3.27 -13.13 1.23
C ARG A 228 -4.35 -12.12 0.83
N GLN A 229 -5.23 -11.80 1.78
CA GLN A 229 -6.32 -10.85 1.55
C GLN A 229 -6.29 -9.71 2.56
N PRO A 230 -6.55 -8.46 2.13
CA PRO A 230 -6.87 -7.36 3.00
C PRO A 230 -8.18 -7.61 3.75
N ALA A 231 -8.28 -7.09 4.96
CA ALA A 231 -9.48 -7.21 5.78
C ALA A 231 -10.68 -6.51 5.10
N ARG A 232 -11.75 -7.27 4.85
CA ARG A 232 -12.97 -6.78 4.19
C ARG A 232 -14.22 -7.28 4.89
N GLN A 233 -15.20 -6.38 5.07
CA GLN A 233 -16.52 -6.72 5.62
C GLN A 233 -17.35 -7.53 4.63
N GLN A 234 -17.33 -7.14 3.36
CA GLN A 234 -18.04 -7.76 2.26
C GLN A 234 -17.19 -7.65 1.00
N ALA A 235 -17.29 -8.64 0.11
CA ALA A 235 -16.62 -8.59 -1.19
C ALA A 235 -17.24 -7.48 -2.06
N GLY A 236 -16.45 -6.45 -2.35
CA GLY A 236 -16.75 -5.39 -3.29
C GLY A 236 -16.57 -5.82 -4.74
N ALA A 237 -17.13 -5.05 -5.67
CA ALA A 237 -17.14 -5.36 -7.10
C ALA A 237 -15.75 -5.38 -7.75
N THR A 238 -14.78 -4.66 -7.18
CA THR A 238 -13.40 -4.51 -7.71
C THR A 238 -12.35 -5.24 -6.89
N ASP A 239 -12.74 -5.96 -5.83
CA ASP A 239 -11.80 -6.56 -4.90
C ASP A 239 -10.88 -7.59 -5.57
N LEU A 240 -11.44 -8.38 -6.49
CA LEU A 240 -10.67 -9.36 -7.26
C LEU A 240 -9.64 -8.69 -8.17
N GLN A 241 -9.97 -7.52 -8.75
CA GLN A 241 -9.07 -6.73 -9.58
C GLN A 241 -7.94 -6.14 -8.74
N HIS A 242 -8.25 -5.66 -7.54
CA HIS A 242 -7.22 -5.19 -6.60
C HIS A 242 -6.28 -6.31 -6.16
N ASP A 243 -6.82 -7.49 -5.85
CA ASP A 243 -6.02 -8.64 -5.43
C ASP A 243 -5.12 -9.15 -6.55
N LEU A 244 -5.68 -9.29 -7.75
CA LEU A 244 -4.90 -9.66 -8.93
C LEU A 244 -3.84 -8.61 -9.28
N SER A 245 -4.13 -7.32 -9.10
CA SER A 245 -3.17 -6.23 -9.31
C SER A 245 -2.00 -6.36 -8.34
N ARG A 246 -2.23 -6.58 -7.04
CA ARG A 246 -1.14 -6.77 -6.07
C ARG A 246 -0.28 -8.00 -6.39
N GLN A 247 -0.92 -9.13 -6.68
CA GLN A 247 -0.23 -10.37 -7.04
C GLN A 247 0.60 -10.20 -8.33
N TYR A 248 0.06 -9.49 -9.32
CA TYR A 248 0.76 -9.16 -10.56
C TYR A 248 2.00 -8.31 -10.32
N GLU A 249 1.88 -7.21 -9.54
CA GLU A 249 3.01 -6.33 -9.24
C GLU A 249 4.12 -7.07 -8.48
N ALA A 250 3.75 -7.88 -7.49
CA ALA A 250 4.71 -8.69 -6.73
C ALA A 250 5.45 -9.69 -7.64
N LEU A 251 4.71 -10.45 -8.46
CA LEU A 251 5.32 -11.41 -9.38
C LEU A 251 6.16 -10.74 -10.47
N LEU A 252 5.75 -9.56 -10.96
CA LEU A 252 6.52 -8.80 -11.94
C LEU A 252 7.84 -8.30 -11.36
N ALA A 253 7.85 -7.84 -10.10
CA ALA A 253 9.07 -7.46 -9.40
C ALA A 253 10.04 -8.65 -9.25
N ASP A 254 9.51 -9.85 -8.96
CA ASP A 254 10.31 -11.06 -8.91
C ASP A 254 10.88 -11.45 -10.28
N ILE A 255 10.09 -11.30 -11.36
CA ILE A 255 10.55 -11.49 -12.75
C ILE A 255 11.70 -10.53 -13.06
N PHE A 256 11.58 -9.24 -12.73
CA PHE A 256 12.65 -8.27 -12.96
C PHE A 256 13.92 -8.63 -12.19
N THR A 257 13.78 -9.10 -10.95
CA THR A 257 14.91 -9.53 -10.13
C THR A 257 15.62 -10.75 -10.72
N GLU A 258 14.87 -11.78 -11.14
CA GLU A 258 15.44 -12.98 -11.77
C GLU A 258 16.15 -12.64 -13.10
N ARG A 259 15.53 -11.81 -13.94
CA ARG A 259 16.10 -11.42 -15.23
C ARG A 259 17.35 -10.55 -15.07
N ALA A 260 17.34 -9.60 -14.13
CA ALA A 260 18.51 -8.80 -13.81
C ALA A 260 19.67 -9.68 -13.30
N GLY A 261 19.39 -10.65 -12.44
CA GLY A 261 20.38 -11.64 -11.98
C GLY A 261 20.96 -12.48 -13.13
N GLY A 262 20.16 -12.73 -14.16
CA GLY A 262 20.57 -13.41 -15.40
C GLY A 262 21.20 -12.50 -16.46
N SER A 263 21.36 -11.19 -16.21
CA SER A 263 21.84 -10.20 -17.19
C SER A 263 20.99 -10.14 -18.47
N LEU A 264 19.69 -10.43 -18.34
CA LEU A 264 18.70 -10.31 -19.41
C LEU A 264 18.04 -8.93 -19.34
N ASP A 265 17.64 -8.39 -20.49
CA ASP A 265 16.83 -7.18 -20.56
C ASP A 265 15.38 -7.44 -20.12
N ASN A 266 14.60 -6.39 -19.85
CA ASN A 266 13.19 -6.54 -19.48
C ASN A 266 12.27 -6.52 -20.72
N HIS A 267 12.81 -6.90 -21.89
CA HIS A 267 12.06 -7.07 -23.11
C HIS A 267 11.49 -8.49 -23.20
N PHE A 268 10.23 -8.67 -22.79
CA PHE A 268 9.53 -9.96 -22.89
C PHE A 268 8.04 -9.75 -23.13
N ALA A 269 7.36 -10.78 -23.64
CA ALA A 269 5.93 -10.73 -23.84
C ALA A 269 5.19 -11.15 -22.55
N ALA A 270 4.09 -10.50 -22.22
CA ALA A 270 3.30 -10.80 -21.02
C ALA A 270 2.88 -12.28 -20.97
N ARG A 271 2.55 -12.86 -22.14
CA ARG A 271 2.15 -14.27 -22.31
C ARG A 271 3.24 -15.29 -21.96
N ASP A 272 4.49 -14.86 -21.89
CA ASP A 272 5.59 -15.76 -21.57
C ASP A 272 5.50 -16.21 -20.10
N TYR A 273 4.95 -15.36 -19.23
CA TYR A 273 4.78 -15.63 -17.81
C TYR A 273 3.30 -15.70 -17.40
N PHE A 274 2.48 -14.75 -17.84
CA PHE A 274 1.12 -14.56 -17.35
C PHE A 274 0.08 -15.15 -18.30
N SER A 275 -0.99 -15.73 -17.72
CA SER A 275 -2.19 -16.09 -18.47
C SER A 275 -3.28 -15.02 -18.36
N LEU A 276 -3.35 -14.31 -17.22
CA LEU A 276 -4.36 -13.32 -16.88
C LEU A 276 -3.65 -12.07 -16.38
N LEU A 277 -4.05 -10.91 -16.88
CA LEU A 277 -3.58 -9.62 -16.38
C LEU A 277 -4.71 -8.88 -15.66
N PRO A 278 -4.40 -8.08 -14.62
CA PRO A 278 -5.34 -7.12 -14.08
C PRO A 278 -5.69 -6.05 -15.14
N PRO A 279 -6.80 -5.29 -14.96
CA PRO A 279 -7.11 -4.18 -15.85
C PRO A 279 -6.13 -3.01 -15.72
N VAL A 280 -5.32 -2.97 -14.66
CA VAL A 280 -4.26 -1.99 -14.45
C VAL A 280 -3.04 -2.64 -13.84
N GLY A 281 -1.87 -2.26 -14.31
CA GLY A 281 -0.59 -2.70 -13.77
C GLY A 281 0.58 -1.94 -14.38
N THR A 282 1.78 -2.17 -13.87
CA THR A 282 3.02 -1.68 -14.45
C THR A 282 3.37 -2.46 -15.71
N VAL A 283 4.07 -1.82 -16.66
CA VAL A 283 4.57 -2.48 -17.87
C VAL A 283 6.08 -2.31 -17.95
N PRO A 284 6.84 -3.35 -18.38
CA PRO A 284 8.28 -3.21 -18.58
C PRO A 284 8.60 -2.11 -19.58
N ARG A 285 9.41 -1.13 -19.16
CA ARG A 285 9.80 -0.01 -20.01
C ARG A 285 10.50 -0.46 -21.30
N ASP A 286 11.38 -1.45 -21.19
CA ASP A 286 12.14 -2.00 -22.33
C ASP A 286 11.25 -2.72 -23.37
N ALA A 287 10.01 -3.06 -23.00
CA ALA A 287 9.05 -3.67 -23.91
C ALA A 287 8.27 -2.63 -24.73
N ILE A 288 8.39 -1.34 -24.43
CA ILE A 288 7.63 -0.25 -25.07
C ILE A 288 8.57 0.79 -25.67
N ASP A 289 8.43 1.05 -26.96
CA ASP A 289 9.18 2.08 -27.68
C ASP A 289 8.22 2.98 -28.47
N ALA A 290 7.86 4.11 -27.87
CA ALA A 290 6.99 5.10 -28.51
C ALA A 290 7.67 5.83 -29.68
N VAL A 291 9.01 5.89 -29.73
CA VAL A 291 9.72 6.56 -30.83
C VAL A 291 9.57 5.76 -32.12
N ASN A 292 9.69 4.42 -32.04
CA ASN A 292 9.50 3.53 -33.18
C ASN A 292 8.07 2.96 -33.29
N GLY A 293 7.15 3.33 -32.39
CA GLY A 293 5.77 2.83 -32.37
C GLY A 293 5.68 1.33 -32.08
N HIS A 294 6.68 0.79 -31.39
CA HIS A 294 6.83 -0.63 -31.12
C HIS A 294 6.35 -0.98 -29.71
N GLN A 295 5.66 -2.12 -29.58
CA GLN A 295 5.38 -2.74 -28.29
C GLN A 295 5.57 -4.25 -28.39
N GLY A 296 6.31 -4.84 -27.44
CA GLY A 296 6.56 -6.28 -27.36
C GLY A 296 5.81 -7.00 -26.24
N TYR A 297 5.12 -6.27 -25.36
CA TYR A 297 4.53 -6.84 -24.14
C TYR A 297 3.17 -7.51 -24.38
N PHE A 298 2.26 -6.84 -25.10
CA PHE A 298 0.89 -7.30 -25.31
C PHE A 298 0.74 -8.08 -26.63
N PRO A 299 -0.25 -8.98 -26.75
CA PRO A 299 -0.60 -9.66 -27.99
C PRO A 299 -0.88 -8.73 -29.19
N GLU A 300 -0.61 -9.20 -30.41
CA GLU A 300 -0.80 -8.42 -31.65
C GLU A 300 -2.25 -8.01 -31.93
N HIS A 301 -3.22 -8.82 -31.52
CA HIS A 301 -4.64 -8.55 -31.74
C HIS A 301 -5.23 -7.53 -30.75
N PHE A 302 -4.45 -7.05 -29.77
CA PHE A 302 -4.88 -5.99 -28.87
C PHE A 302 -4.62 -4.61 -29.47
N ASN A 303 -5.47 -3.65 -29.15
CA ASN A 303 -5.29 -2.27 -29.58
C ASN A 303 -4.55 -1.49 -28.49
N VAL A 304 -3.22 -1.49 -28.59
CA VAL A 304 -2.35 -0.79 -27.65
C VAL A 304 -2.08 0.62 -28.15
N HIS A 305 -2.28 1.60 -27.28
CA HIS A 305 -1.89 2.98 -27.52
C HIS A 305 -1.02 3.50 -26.38
N VAL A 306 -0.40 4.65 -26.56
CA VAL A 306 0.40 5.31 -25.53
C VAL A 306 0.06 6.79 -25.43
N ALA A 307 0.05 7.30 -24.20
CA ALA A 307 -0.34 8.68 -23.88
C ALA A 307 0.56 9.27 -22.79
N PRO A 308 1.00 10.53 -22.91
CA PRO A 308 1.48 11.27 -21.75
C PRO A 308 0.29 11.55 -20.81
N ILE A 309 0.53 11.48 -19.50
CA ILE A 309 -0.48 11.82 -18.49
C ILE A 309 0.16 12.59 -17.35
N ARG A 310 -0.61 13.45 -16.69
CA ARG A 310 -0.18 14.11 -15.45
C ARG A 310 -0.10 13.09 -14.32
N LEU A 311 0.94 13.17 -13.51
CA LEU A 311 1.09 12.31 -12.34
C LEU A 311 -0.10 12.41 -11.37
N SER A 312 -0.72 13.60 -11.25
CA SER A 312 -1.91 13.83 -10.42
C SER A 312 -3.13 13.02 -10.82
N ASP A 313 -3.25 12.69 -12.11
CA ASP A 313 -4.44 12.08 -12.69
C ASP A 313 -4.34 10.55 -12.71
N LEU A 314 -3.15 10.00 -12.40
CA LEU A 314 -2.85 8.58 -12.51
C LEU A 314 -3.73 7.70 -11.61
N GLU A 315 -3.91 8.08 -10.35
CA GLU A 315 -4.73 7.31 -9.40
C GLU A 315 -6.22 7.33 -9.76
N LEU A 316 -6.71 8.43 -10.34
CA LEU A 316 -8.09 8.51 -10.83
C LEU A 316 -8.32 7.54 -11.99
N ILE A 317 -7.43 7.55 -13.00
CA ILE A 317 -7.55 6.66 -14.17
C ILE A 317 -7.38 5.20 -13.74
N ARG A 318 -6.49 4.93 -12.78
CA ARG A 318 -6.32 3.61 -12.17
C ARG A 318 -7.63 3.12 -11.55
N ALA A 319 -8.28 3.96 -10.74
CA ALA A 319 -9.56 3.62 -10.10
C ALA A 319 -10.67 3.35 -11.13
N GLU A 320 -10.73 4.13 -12.21
CA GLU A 320 -11.70 3.90 -13.30
C GLU A 320 -11.44 2.58 -14.04
N SER A 321 -10.18 2.27 -14.33
CA SER A 321 -9.80 1.03 -15.02
C SER A 321 -10.08 -0.22 -14.17
N LEU A 322 -9.93 -0.13 -12.84
CA LEU A 322 -10.21 -1.25 -11.92
C LEU A 322 -11.66 -1.73 -11.94
N LEU A 323 -12.60 -0.90 -12.42
CA LEU A 323 -14.00 -1.29 -12.61
C LEU A 323 -14.19 -2.22 -13.82
N LEU A 324 -13.19 -2.33 -14.69
CA LEU A 324 -13.24 -3.17 -15.88
C LEU A 324 -12.82 -4.62 -15.56
N PRO A 325 -13.24 -5.60 -16.39
CA PRO A 325 -12.84 -6.98 -16.19
C PRO A 325 -11.33 -7.18 -16.40
N ASN A 326 -10.81 -8.26 -15.81
CA ASN A 326 -9.44 -8.72 -16.03
C ASN A 326 -9.20 -9.08 -17.51
N ILE A 327 -7.95 -9.01 -17.95
CA ILE A 327 -7.54 -9.21 -19.33
C ILE A 327 -7.02 -10.64 -19.50
N ASP A 328 -7.78 -11.48 -20.20
CA ASP A 328 -7.35 -12.83 -20.54
C ASP A 328 -6.45 -12.79 -21.78
N LEU A 329 -5.17 -13.14 -21.62
CA LEU A 329 -4.19 -13.14 -22.71
C LEU A 329 -4.38 -14.28 -23.72
N ASN A 330 -5.15 -15.30 -23.34
CA ASN A 330 -5.48 -16.44 -24.19
C ASN A 330 -6.79 -16.25 -24.97
N ALA A 331 -7.57 -15.22 -24.64
CA ALA A 331 -8.77 -14.88 -25.38
C ALA A 331 -8.40 -14.43 -26.80
N ARG A 332 -9.32 -14.66 -27.75
CA ARG A 332 -9.19 -14.17 -29.13
C ARG A 332 -9.81 -12.79 -29.34
N GLU A 333 -10.47 -12.26 -28.33
CA GLU A 333 -11.11 -10.95 -28.36
C GLU A 333 -10.06 -9.85 -28.20
N GLY A 334 -10.14 -8.81 -29.02
CA GLY A 334 -9.27 -7.65 -28.88
C GLY A 334 -9.63 -6.83 -27.65
N VAL A 335 -8.61 -6.42 -26.90
CA VAL A 335 -8.75 -5.51 -25.76
C VAL A 335 -8.09 -4.19 -26.10
N ASP A 336 -8.75 -3.09 -25.74
CA ASP A 336 -8.19 -1.74 -25.86
C ASP A 336 -7.36 -1.44 -24.60
N ILE A 337 -6.08 -1.12 -24.80
CA ILE A 337 -5.12 -0.83 -23.73
C ILE A 337 -4.43 0.50 -24.03
N VAL A 338 -4.25 1.31 -23.00
CA VAL A 338 -3.43 2.52 -23.07
C VAL A 338 -2.29 2.40 -22.08
N VAL A 339 -1.07 2.57 -22.59
CA VAL A 339 0.13 2.75 -21.79
C VAL A 339 0.24 4.22 -21.42
N LEU A 340 0.32 4.49 -20.13
CA LEU A 340 0.43 5.80 -19.54
C LEU A 340 1.90 6.11 -19.27
N ALA A 341 2.36 7.24 -19.81
CA ALA A 341 3.66 7.83 -19.52
C ALA A 341 3.45 8.98 -18.52
N PRO A 342 3.60 8.73 -17.21
CA PRO A 342 3.36 9.76 -16.20
C PRO A 342 4.46 10.82 -16.24
N LEU A 343 4.03 12.09 -16.27
CA LEU A 343 4.87 13.28 -16.31
C LEU A 343 4.50 14.23 -15.18
N THR A 344 5.46 15.06 -14.77
CA THR A 344 5.19 16.22 -13.91
C THR A 344 4.25 17.20 -14.62
N ASN A 345 3.60 18.10 -13.88
CA ASN A 345 2.73 19.10 -14.49
C ASN A 345 3.49 20.01 -15.47
N GLN A 346 4.74 20.35 -15.14
CA GLN A 346 5.64 21.13 -15.99
C GLN A 346 5.96 20.39 -17.29
N ASP A 347 6.46 19.16 -17.19
CA ASP A 347 6.82 18.36 -18.38
C ASP A 347 5.59 18.06 -19.25
N TYR A 348 4.46 17.76 -18.63
CA TYR A 348 3.20 17.57 -19.34
C TYR A 348 2.80 18.84 -20.10
N GLY A 349 2.85 20.01 -19.46
CA GLY A 349 2.54 21.30 -20.09
C GLY A 349 3.49 21.67 -21.22
N LEU A 350 4.74 21.20 -21.18
CA LEU A 350 5.72 21.41 -22.24
C LEU A 350 5.51 20.47 -23.44
N TYR A 351 5.36 19.16 -23.19
CA TYR A 351 5.38 18.14 -24.24
C TYR A 351 4.00 17.78 -24.78
N ALA A 352 2.96 17.75 -23.96
CA ALA A 352 1.63 17.34 -24.41
C ALA A 352 1.05 18.23 -25.53
N PRO A 353 1.12 19.58 -25.44
CA PRO A 353 0.61 20.45 -26.51
C PRO A 353 1.31 20.26 -27.87
N GLN A 354 2.56 19.75 -27.86
CA GLN A 354 3.30 19.48 -29.11
C GLN A 354 2.79 18.22 -29.82
N LEU A 355 2.10 17.33 -29.09
CA LEU A 355 1.44 16.13 -29.62
C LEU A 355 -0.06 16.35 -29.88
N GLU A 356 -0.62 17.48 -29.43
CA GLU A 356 -2.00 17.86 -29.71
C GLU A 356 -2.19 18.18 -31.18
N ARG A 357 -3.36 17.81 -31.72
CA ARG A 357 -3.71 18.12 -33.09
C ARG A 357 -4.58 19.37 -33.13
N ASP A 358 -4.27 20.24 -34.08
CA ASP A 358 -5.07 21.42 -34.37
C ASP A 358 -6.49 21.03 -34.82
N VAL A 359 -7.43 21.96 -34.64
CA VAL A 359 -8.82 21.81 -35.10
C VAL A 359 -8.83 21.60 -36.60
N ASP A 360 -9.39 20.48 -37.04
CA ASP A 360 -9.73 20.27 -38.44
C ASP A 360 -11.15 20.80 -38.72
N PRO A 361 -11.29 21.92 -39.45
CA PRO A 361 -12.58 22.53 -39.72
C PRO A 361 -13.49 21.67 -40.62
N GLU A 362 -12.95 20.69 -41.35
CA GLU A 362 -13.75 19.78 -42.18
C GLU A 362 -14.37 18.63 -41.38
N SER A 363 -13.61 18.05 -40.43
CA SER A 363 -14.11 16.96 -39.58
C SER A 363 -14.81 17.42 -38.29
N ARG A 364 -14.79 18.73 -37.98
CA ARG A 364 -15.36 19.35 -36.76
C ARG A 364 -14.87 18.69 -35.46
N ARG A 365 -13.68 18.11 -35.47
CA ARG A 365 -13.07 17.51 -34.29
C ARG A 365 -12.42 18.61 -33.44
N LEU A 366 -12.70 18.59 -32.15
CA LEU A 366 -12.02 19.44 -31.18
C LEU A 366 -10.53 19.04 -31.10
N PRO A 367 -9.65 19.95 -30.63
CA PRO A 367 -8.27 19.59 -30.37
C PRO A 367 -8.23 18.41 -29.40
N GLN A 368 -7.57 17.35 -29.81
CA GLN A 368 -7.44 16.15 -29.00
C GLN A 368 -6.01 15.63 -29.11
N LEU A 369 -5.47 15.16 -27.99
CA LEU A 369 -4.29 14.30 -27.99
C LEU A 369 -4.61 13.03 -28.75
N ASP A 370 -4.03 12.88 -29.94
CA ASP A 370 -4.11 11.64 -30.68
C ASP A 370 -3.22 10.59 -30.02
N LEU A 371 -3.82 9.50 -29.58
CA LEU A 371 -3.10 8.45 -28.87
C LEU A 371 -2.22 7.70 -29.86
N LEU A 372 -0.91 7.68 -29.63
CA LEU A 372 0.00 6.97 -30.53
C LEU A 372 -0.28 5.48 -30.45
N ARG A 373 -0.65 4.87 -31.57
CA ARG A 373 -0.89 3.43 -31.66
C ARG A 373 0.44 2.68 -31.73
N LEU A 374 0.58 1.66 -30.88
CA LEU A 374 1.75 0.79 -30.83
C LEU A 374 1.46 -0.58 -31.47
N LYS A 375 2.44 -1.16 -32.15
CA LYS A 375 2.34 -2.47 -32.83
C LYS A 375 3.59 -3.33 -32.58
N LEU A 376 3.48 -4.66 -32.69
CA LEU A 376 4.66 -5.53 -32.69
C LEU A 376 5.49 -5.32 -33.96
N TYR A 377 4.81 -5.04 -35.07
CA TYR A 377 5.44 -4.77 -36.36
C TYR A 377 4.97 -3.39 -36.84
N PRO A 378 5.67 -2.30 -36.44
CA PRO A 378 5.30 -0.95 -36.84
C PRO A 378 5.42 -0.78 -38.37
N VAL A 379 4.45 -0.08 -38.96
CA VAL A 379 4.44 0.28 -40.38
C VAL A 379 4.79 1.76 -40.47
N GLN A 380 5.72 2.11 -41.35
CA GLN A 380 6.13 3.50 -41.56
C GLN A 380 5.14 4.24 -42.51
N PRO A 381 4.86 5.54 -42.26
CA PRO A 381 5.34 6.34 -41.14
C PRO A 381 4.57 6.03 -39.84
N VAL A 382 5.31 5.93 -38.73
CA VAL A 382 4.75 5.68 -37.39
C VAL A 382 4.06 6.93 -36.83
N HIS A 383 4.71 8.08 -37.02
CA HIS A 383 4.22 9.37 -36.58
C HIS A 383 3.61 10.13 -37.75
N HIS A 384 2.60 10.93 -37.46
CA HIS A 384 1.97 11.76 -38.49
C HIS A 384 2.82 12.99 -38.83
N LEU A 385 3.56 13.52 -37.85
CA LEU A 385 4.55 14.58 -38.04
C LEU A 385 5.95 14.06 -37.75
N ASP A 386 6.93 14.55 -38.50
CA ASP A 386 8.35 14.23 -38.29
C ASP A 386 8.85 14.69 -36.90
N THR A 387 8.20 15.68 -36.28
CA THR A 387 8.55 16.22 -34.96
C THR A 387 8.14 15.31 -33.80
N ASP A 388 7.06 14.53 -33.94
CA ASP A 388 6.48 13.75 -32.84
C ASP A 388 7.48 12.74 -32.27
N ALA A 389 8.34 12.17 -33.12
CA ALA A 389 9.39 11.23 -32.71
C ALA A 389 10.35 11.85 -31.67
N SER A 390 10.73 13.12 -31.89
CA SER A 390 11.63 13.84 -30.98
C SER A 390 10.94 14.20 -29.66
N VAL A 391 9.66 14.53 -29.70
CA VAL A 391 8.84 14.81 -28.52
C VAL A 391 8.68 13.55 -27.67
N TRP A 392 8.38 12.40 -28.29
CA TRP A 392 8.32 11.12 -27.58
C TRP A 392 9.66 10.70 -26.97
N GLN A 393 10.78 11.01 -27.63
CA GLN A 393 12.11 10.79 -27.05
C GLN A 393 12.33 11.64 -25.80
N SER A 394 11.93 12.92 -25.81
CA SER A 394 11.99 13.80 -24.64
C SER A 394 11.06 13.33 -23.52
N ILE A 395 9.83 12.92 -23.84
CA ILE A 395 8.89 12.33 -22.87
C ILE A 395 9.53 11.10 -22.21
N TRP A 396 10.14 10.19 -22.98
CA TRP A 396 10.80 9.01 -22.42
C TRP A 396 11.93 9.41 -21.47
N GLY A 397 12.70 10.46 -21.80
CA GLY A 397 13.72 11.00 -20.90
C GLY A 397 13.15 11.56 -19.58
N ALA A 398 11.95 12.14 -19.62
CA ALA A 398 11.29 12.80 -18.49
C ALA A 398 10.47 11.86 -17.58
N VAL A 399 10.08 10.66 -18.04
CA VAL A 399 9.31 9.70 -17.21
C VAL A 399 10.11 9.29 -15.97
N VAL A 400 9.65 9.76 -14.81
CA VAL A 400 10.28 9.55 -13.50
C VAL A 400 10.22 8.08 -13.09
N GLY A 401 11.35 7.53 -12.63
CA GLY A 401 11.43 6.17 -12.08
C GLY A 401 11.23 5.04 -13.08
N GLY A 402 11.08 5.33 -14.38
CA GLY A 402 10.93 4.33 -15.45
C GLY A 402 9.68 3.44 -15.34
N ARG A 403 8.74 3.78 -14.47
CA ARG A 403 7.50 3.00 -14.27
C ARG A 403 6.42 3.47 -15.23
N LEU A 404 6.33 2.81 -16.37
CA LEU A 404 5.17 2.90 -17.24
C LEU A 404 4.03 2.08 -16.62
N MET A 405 2.80 2.57 -16.76
CA MET A 405 1.60 1.81 -16.36
C MET A 405 0.75 1.55 -17.60
N TYR A 406 -0.01 0.46 -17.59
CA TYR A 406 -1.05 0.23 -18.57
C TYR A 406 -2.42 0.23 -17.90
N VAL A 407 -3.42 0.69 -18.63
CA VAL A 407 -4.82 0.66 -18.23
C VAL A 407 -5.68 0.09 -19.35
N ARG A 408 -6.66 -0.73 -18.97
CA ARG A 408 -7.70 -1.20 -19.87
C ARG A 408 -8.66 -0.06 -20.17
N ARG A 409 -9.14 0.00 -21.42
CA ARG A 409 -10.23 0.89 -21.82
C ARG A 409 -11.48 0.11 -22.20
N PRO A 410 -12.67 0.72 -22.01
CA PRO A 410 -13.92 0.14 -22.53
C PRO A 410 -13.95 0.22 -24.07
N ILE A 411 -14.41 -0.87 -24.70
CA ILE A 411 -14.41 -1.09 -26.16
C ILE A 411 -15.30 -0.07 -26.93
N ARG A 412 -16.20 0.64 -26.25
CA ARG A 412 -17.08 1.67 -26.84
C ARG A 412 -16.62 3.09 -26.49
N THR A 413 -15.44 3.44 -26.95
CA THR A 413 -14.81 4.76 -26.74
C THR A 413 -15.54 5.92 -27.43
N ALA A 414 -16.47 5.68 -28.37
CA ALA A 414 -17.22 6.76 -29.02
C ALA A 414 -18.19 7.51 -28.08
N GLU A 415 -18.56 6.91 -26.93
CA GLU A 415 -19.53 7.51 -25.98
C GLU A 415 -18.89 7.94 -24.65
N THR A 416 -17.76 7.34 -24.26
CA THR A 416 -16.97 7.72 -23.08
C THR A 416 -15.71 8.43 -23.51
N ALA A 417 -15.83 9.74 -23.74
CA ALA A 417 -14.72 10.66 -23.86
C ALA A 417 -13.94 10.74 -22.53
N VAL A 418 -13.16 9.69 -22.23
CA VAL A 418 -11.86 9.85 -21.55
C VAL A 418 -10.83 10.16 -22.65
N SER A 419 -11.17 11.13 -23.50
CA SER A 419 -10.19 12.11 -23.94
C SER A 419 -9.88 12.91 -22.67
N GLY A 420 -8.63 13.34 -22.47
CA GLY A 420 -8.29 14.16 -21.31
C GLY A 420 -9.38 15.19 -21.04
N ILE A 421 -9.68 15.44 -19.76
CA ILE A 421 -10.54 16.55 -19.35
C ILE A 421 -9.89 17.81 -19.92
N VAL A 422 -10.25 18.16 -21.16
CA VAL A 422 -10.06 19.47 -21.74
C VAL A 422 -11.20 20.25 -21.13
N LEU A 423 -10.91 20.91 -20.00
CA LEU A 423 -11.70 22.07 -19.59
C LEU A 423 -11.81 22.95 -20.83
N ALA A 424 -13.04 23.15 -21.30
CA ALA A 424 -13.37 23.86 -22.52
C ALA A 424 -12.52 25.13 -22.68
N LEU A 425 -11.47 25.05 -23.50
CA LEU A 425 -10.68 26.20 -23.90
C LEU A 425 -11.52 27.00 -24.89
N GLY A 426 -11.96 28.18 -24.42
CA GLY A 426 -12.26 29.32 -25.27
C GLY A 426 -13.46 29.16 -26.21
N SER A 427 -14.68 29.21 -25.68
CA SER A 427 -15.70 29.96 -26.40
C SER A 427 -15.41 31.45 -26.14
N SER A 428 -15.17 32.22 -27.20
CA SER A 428 -15.11 33.67 -27.08
C SER A 428 -16.52 34.15 -26.71
N VAL A 429 -16.66 34.60 -25.47
CA VAL A 429 -17.86 35.32 -25.02
C VAL A 429 -18.02 36.53 -25.94
N PRO A 430 -19.20 36.77 -26.53
CA PRO A 430 -19.41 37.96 -27.37
C PRO A 430 -19.08 39.20 -26.54
N ALA A 431 -18.36 40.15 -27.17
CA ALA A 431 -17.81 41.32 -26.49
C ALA A 431 -18.87 42.00 -25.59
N PRO A 432 -18.53 42.39 -24.35
CA PRO A 432 -19.47 43.06 -23.46
C PRO A 432 -19.89 44.39 -24.11
N ALA A 433 -21.19 44.69 -24.09
CA ALA A 433 -21.66 46.03 -24.40
C ALA A 433 -21.02 47.03 -23.41
N GLU A 434 -20.67 48.22 -23.91
CA GLU A 434 -19.97 49.27 -23.16
C GLU A 434 -20.61 49.52 -21.78
N PRO A 435 -19.81 49.66 -20.70
CA PRO A 435 -20.35 49.85 -19.36
C PRO A 435 -20.91 51.28 -19.18
N PRO A 436 -22.04 51.45 -18.48
CA PRO A 436 -22.46 52.76 -18.00
C PRO A 436 -21.52 53.25 -16.88
N PRO A 437 -21.48 54.57 -16.59
CA PRO A 437 -20.45 55.16 -15.76
C PRO A 437 -20.51 54.67 -14.32
N THR A 438 -19.31 54.53 -13.76
CA THR A 438 -18.91 54.11 -12.42
C THR A 438 -19.62 54.86 -11.30
N ASP A 439 -20.06 54.10 -10.28
CA ASP A 439 -20.26 54.62 -8.93
C ASP A 439 -19.43 53.77 -7.96
N ASP A 440 -18.52 54.44 -7.25
CA ASP A 440 -17.58 53.87 -6.28
C ASP A 440 -18.34 53.47 -5.01
N SER A 441 -18.56 52.16 -4.75
CA SER A 441 -18.65 51.58 -3.39
C SER A 441 -19.23 50.16 -3.33
N VAL A 442 -18.47 49.11 -3.67
CA VAL A 442 -18.67 47.75 -3.11
C VAL A 442 -17.34 46.99 -3.04
N PRO A 443 -17.01 46.24 -1.97
CA PRO A 443 -15.75 45.51 -1.86
C PRO A 443 -15.72 44.31 -2.82
N THR A 444 -14.62 44.17 -3.55
CA THR A 444 -14.33 43.02 -4.41
C THR A 444 -14.20 41.73 -3.59
N THR A 445 -15.09 40.78 -3.84
CA THR A 445 -14.93 39.36 -3.50
C THR A 445 -13.70 38.76 -4.19
N PRO A 446 -13.04 37.75 -3.60
CA PRO A 446 -11.88 37.09 -4.18
C PRO A 446 -12.37 36.10 -5.24
N SER A 447 -12.53 36.58 -6.47
CA SER A 447 -12.76 35.74 -7.63
C SER A 447 -11.58 35.94 -8.58
N ASP A 448 -10.67 34.98 -8.50
CA ASP A 448 -9.69 34.53 -9.49
C ASP A 448 -9.57 35.39 -10.76
N PRO A 449 -8.48 36.15 -10.95
CA PRO A 449 -8.07 36.55 -12.29
C PRO A 449 -7.53 35.31 -13.01
N GLY A 450 -8.07 35.07 -14.20
CA GLY A 450 -7.83 33.85 -14.98
C GLY A 450 -6.35 33.49 -15.17
N SER A 451 -6.07 32.22 -14.87
CA SER A 451 -5.17 31.32 -15.59
C SER A 451 -3.87 31.94 -16.14
N VAL A 452 -2.97 32.28 -15.23
CA VAL A 452 -1.57 31.86 -15.38
C VAL A 452 -1.46 30.63 -14.50
N ILE A 453 -1.11 29.48 -15.05
CA ILE A 453 -0.80 28.29 -14.24
C ILE A 453 0.42 28.68 -13.41
N GLU A 454 0.21 29.01 -12.13
CA GLU A 454 1.30 29.34 -11.20
C GLU A 454 2.14 28.07 -11.00
N ASP A 455 3.46 28.21 -11.17
CA ASP A 455 4.44 27.16 -10.96
C ASP A 455 4.34 26.57 -9.53
N GLU A 456 4.48 25.25 -9.38
CA GLU A 456 4.32 24.56 -8.09
C GLU A 456 5.31 25.09 -7.05
N ASP A 457 6.54 25.39 -7.48
CA ASP A 457 7.56 26.00 -6.64
C ASP A 457 7.12 27.40 -6.17
N SER A 458 6.48 28.18 -7.05
CA SER A 458 5.94 29.50 -6.71
C SER A 458 4.74 29.40 -5.75
N VAL A 459 3.85 28.43 -5.95
CA VAL A 459 2.73 28.15 -5.05
C VAL A 459 3.26 27.68 -3.68
N LEU A 460 4.26 26.80 -3.67
CA LEU A 460 4.88 26.30 -2.46
C LEU A 460 5.58 27.41 -1.68
N LEU A 461 6.39 28.25 -2.35
CA LEU A 461 7.08 29.39 -1.75
C LEU A 461 6.11 30.45 -1.21
N ARG A 462 4.88 30.52 -1.75
CA ARG A 462 3.79 31.34 -1.19
C ARG A 462 3.35 30.85 0.19
N PHE A 463 3.40 29.55 0.43
CA PHE A 463 2.99 28.95 1.71
C PHE A 463 4.16 28.77 2.68
N ILE A 464 5.30 28.28 2.20
CA ILE A 464 6.49 27.91 2.95
C ILE A 464 7.69 28.65 2.36
N ASN A 465 8.23 29.62 3.09
CA ASN A 465 9.44 30.34 2.73
C ASN A 465 10.27 30.68 3.97
N LEU A 466 11.54 31.05 3.78
CA LEU A 466 12.47 31.32 4.88
C LEU A 466 11.98 32.45 5.80
N GLU A 467 11.28 33.47 5.28
CA GLU A 467 10.70 34.53 6.11
C GLU A 467 9.60 34.02 7.05
N ARG A 468 8.73 33.13 6.56
CA ARG A 468 7.68 32.49 7.36
C ARG A 468 8.26 31.50 8.35
N LEU A 469 9.26 30.72 7.95
CA LEU A 469 9.98 29.81 8.85
C LEU A 469 10.65 30.59 9.99
N ALA A 470 11.25 31.74 9.70
CA ALA A 470 11.82 32.64 10.70
C ALA A 470 10.78 33.24 11.65
N LYS A 471 9.52 33.45 11.23
CA LYS A 471 8.44 33.85 12.15
C LYS A 471 8.10 32.75 13.16
N ILE A 472 8.23 31.48 12.77
CA ILE A 472 7.95 30.33 13.63
C ILE A 472 9.15 30.01 14.53
N ARG A 473 10.38 30.15 14.00
CA ARG A 473 11.66 29.91 14.67
C ARG A 473 12.55 31.17 14.56
N PRO A 474 12.31 32.22 15.37
CA PRO A 474 13.02 33.49 15.23
C PRO A 474 14.52 33.34 15.55
N PRO A 475 15.42 33.98 14.77
CA PRO A 475 16.83 34.05 15.13
C PRO A 475 16.99 34.72 16.50
N ARG A 476 17.84 34.15 17.35
CA ARG A 476 18.00 34.62 18.75
C ARG A 476 19.07 35.70 18.90
N ASP A 477 20.04 35.71 18.00
CA ASP A 477 21.21 36.60 18.05
C ASP A 477 21.43 37.32 16.71
N GLY A 478 22.17 38.43 16.73
CA GLY A 478 22.50 39.20 15.52
C GLY A 478 23.27 38.40 14.46
N ARG A 479 23.98 37.34 14.85
CA ARG A 479 24.59 36.38 13.90
C ARG A 479 23.55 35.53 13.18
N GLY A 480 22.47 35.15 13.85
CA GLY A 480 21.37 34.39 13.25
C GLY A 480 20.54 35.25 12.30
N GLU A 481 20.33 36.53 12.62
CA GLU A 481 19.66 37.48 11.71
C GLU A 481 20.45 37.70 10.43
N GLU A 482 21.77 37.85 10.53
CA GLU A 482 22.65 37.99 9.38
C GLU A 482 22.68 36.71 8.52
N ALA A 483 22.75 35.54 9.14
CA ALA A 483 22.71 34.26 8.44
C ALA A 483 21.37 34.03 7.70
N LEU A 484 20.26 34.43 8.32
CA LEU A 484 18.93 34.34 7.69
C LEU A 484 18.82 35.26 6.47
N ARG A 485 19.30 36.51 6.55
CA ARG A 485 19.31 37.42 5.38
C ARG A 485 20.10 36.83 4.22
N GLN A 486 21.29 36.30 4.49
CA GLN A 486 22.13 35.66 3.47
C GLN A 486 21.50 34.41 2.86
N LEU A 487 20.74 33.63 3.65
CA LEU A 487 19.98 32.46 3.16
C LEU A 487 18.81 32.88 2.26
N ILE A 488 18.09 33.94 2.62
CA ILE A 488 16.99 34.48 1.80
C ILE A 488 17.54 34.96 0.44
N ASP A 489 18.65 35.70 0.46
CA ASP A 489 19.24 36.25 -0.77
C ASP A 489 19.85 35.17 -1.69
N SER A 490 20.32 34.05 -1.14
CA SER A 490 20.99 33.00 -1.91
C SER A 490 20.05 31.89 -2.39
N VAL A 491 19.03 31.55 -1.62
CA VAL A 491 18.24 30.32 -1.76
C VAL A 491 16.73 30.54 -1.56
N GLY A 492 16.29 31.79 -1.33
CA GLY A 492 14.89 32.11 -1.08
C GLY A 492 13.92 31.72 -2.20
N ASP A 493 14.40 31.68 -3.44
CA ASP A 493 13.61 31.33 -4.63
C ASP A 493 13.74 29.85 -5.05
N ASP A 494 14.50 29.02 -4.32
CA ASP A 494 14.71 27.59 -4.60
C ASP A 494 13.85 26.72 -3.67
N ALA A 495 12.70 26.26 -4.17
CA ALA A 495 11.72 25.49 -3.41
C ALA A 495 12.27 24.17 -2.81
N PRO A 496 13.02 23.32 -3.55
CA PRO A 496 13.68 22.15 -2.97
C PRO A 496 14.57 22.47 -1.76
N ARG A 497 15.39 23.51 -1.84
CA ARG A 497 16.27 23.89 -0.72
C ARG A 497 15.50 24.50 0.46
N VAL A 498 14.44 25.25 0.21
CA VAL A 498 13.54 25.76 1.26
C VAL A 498 12.83 24.61 1.99
N LEU A 499 12.43 23.56 1.27
CA LEU A 499 11.86 22.34 1.87
C LEU A 499 12.89 21.58 2.73
N GLN A 500 14.13 21.45 2.26
CA GLN A 500 15.21 20.84 3.06
C GLN A 500 15.49 21.65 4.33
N ALA A 501 15.48 22.99 4.24
CA ALA A 501 15.60 23.86 5.41
C ALA A 501 14.43 23.66 6.38
N ASN A 502 13.20 23.56 5.89
CA ASN A 502 12.03 23.25 6.70
C ASN A 502 12.15 21.88 7.38
N GLU A 503 12.59 20.84 6.66
CA GLU A 503 12.80 19.50 7.24
C GLU A 503 13.84 19.53 8.36
N PHE A 504 14.96 20.23 8.16
CA PHE A 504 15.97 20.41 9.19
C PHE A 504 15.40 21.09 10.44
N LEU A 505 14.60 22.16 10.27
CA LEU A 505 13.93 22.86 11.36
C LEU A 505 12.90 22.00 12.11
N ILE A 506 12.29 21.03 11.45
CA ILE A 506 11.34 20.10 12.09
C ILE A 506 12.08 19.05 12.91
N ARG A 507 13.22 18.56 12.40
CA ARG A 507 14.01 17.49 13.03
C ARG A 507 14.89 17.98 14.19
N VAL A 508 15.30 19.24 14.17
CA VAL A 508 16.12 19.84 15.24
C VAL A 508 15.24 20.44 16.35
N GLU A 509 15.49 20.06 17.60
CA GLU A 509 14.73 20.54 18.75
C GLU A 509 14.94 22.03 19.01
N ARG A 510 13.95 22.68 19.64
CA ARG A 510 13.95 24.13 19.95
C ARG A 510 15.09 24.59 20.85
N HIS A 511 15.71 23.67 21.58
CA HIS A 511 16.89 23.97 22.40
C HIS A 511 18.06 24.54 21.57
N TYR A 512 18.15 24.16 20.30
CA TYR A 512 19.23 24.59 19.40
C TYR A 512 18.92 25.82 18.55
N ASP A 513 17.77 26.48 18.74
CA ASP A 513 17.34 27.67 17.99
C ASP A 513 18.44 28.78 17.85
N PRO A 514 19.33 29.04 18.85
CA PRO A 514 20.40 30.03 18.69
C PRO A 514 21.38 29.73 17.55
N LEU A 515 21.61 28.44 17.24
CA LEU A 515 22.64 28.00 16.28
C LEU A 515 22.08 27.52 14.94
N VAL A 516 20.78 27.26 14.88
CA VAL A 516 20.10 26.65 13.73
C VAL A 516 20.27 27.44 12.43
N TRP A 517 20.07 28.76 12.43
CA TRP A 517 20.20 29.58 11.21
C TRP A 517 21.65 29.71 10.72
N PRO A 518 22.65 29.99 11.59
CA PRO A 518 24.06 29.92 11.20
C PRO A 518 24.48 28.54 10.66
N THR A 519 24.00 27.44 11.24
CA THR A 519 24.29 26.08 10.78
C THR A 519 23.67 25.80 9.41
N LEU A 520 22.40 26.14 9.21
CA LEU A 520 21.71 26.01 7.92
C LEU A 520 22.47 26.74 6.80
N ARG A 521 22.94 27.96 7.05
CA ARG A 521 23.71 28.72 6.06
C ARG A 521 24.95 27.97 5.60
N VAL A 522 25.74 27.45 6.54
CA VAL A 522 26.99 26.73 6.21
C VAL A 522 26.69 25.42 5.48
N LEU A 523 25.63 24.70 5.87
CA LEU A 523 25.25 23.44 5.22
C LEU A 523 24.74 23.65 3.79
N VAL A 524 24.03 24.76 3.56
CA VAL A 524 23.53 25.14 2.23
C VAL A 524 24.67 25.63 1.34
N GLU A 525 25.58 26.46 1.86
CA GLU A 525 26.76 26.96 1.12
C GLU A 525 27.71 25.83 0.67
N ARG A 526 27.77 24.74 1.44
CA ARG A 526 28.63 23.59 1.14
C ARG A 526 27.92 22.45 0.42
N GLU A 527 26.61 22.59 0.15
CA GLU A 527 25.76 21.56 -0.46
C GLU A 527 25.72 20.24 0.32
N THR A 528 25.89 20.29 1.65
CA THR A 528 25.96 19.12 2.54
C THR A 528 24.69 18.88 3.34
N LEU A 529 23.69 19.76 3.23
CA LEU A 529 22.39 19.65 3.90
C LEU A 529 21.67 18.31 3.61
N PRO A 530 21.62 17.78 2.37
CA PRO A 530 20.94 16.51 2.08
C PRO A 530 21.53 15.32 2.84
N LEU A 531 22.87 15.24 2.94
CA LEU A 531 23.59 14.17 3.62
C LEU A 531 23.31 14.17 5.13
N LEU A 532 23.19 15.36 5.74
CA LEU A 532 22.82 15.47 7.15
C LEU A 532 21.36 15.07 7.38
N LEU A 533 20.45 15.47 6.47
CA LEU A 533 19.03 15.09 6.57
C LEU A 533 18.84 13.57 6.47
N GLU A 534 19.61 12.88 5.63
CA GLU A 534 19.62 11.42 5.53
C GLU A 534 20.03 10.77 6.86
N ARG A 535 21.12 11.22 7.49
CA ARG A 535 21.52 10.72 8.82
C ARG A 535 20.48 11.00 9.92
N LEU A 536 19.83 12.16 9.87
CA LEU A 536 18.73 12.51 10.77
C LEU A 536 17.44 11.73 10.47
N ARG A 537 17.34 11.07 9.30
CA ARG A 537 16.22 10.18 8.94
C ARG A 537 16.41 8.77 9.48
N ASP A 538 17.64 8.27 9.45
CA ASP A 538 17.97 6.90 9.87
C ASP A 538 18.05 6.70 11.38
N THR A 539 17.93 7.79 12.16
CA THR A 539 17.99 7.72 13.63
C THR A 539 16.57 7.61 14.21
N ASP A 540 16.24 6.47 14.81
CA ASP A 540 14.93 6.20 15.44
C ASP A 540 14.77 6.87 16.81
N GLU A 541 15.86 7.23 17.49
CA GLU A 541 15.84 7.85 18.82
C GLU A 541 15.72 9.38 18.74
N ARG A 542 14.51 9.91 19.00
CA ARG A 542 14.23 11.34 19.10
C ARG A 542 14.59 11.91 20.47
N HIS A 543 15.88 11.93 20.80
CA HIS A 543 16.39 12.54 22.04
C HIS A 543 17.26 13.77 21.73
N PRO A 544 17.07 14.92 22.40
CA PRO A 544 17.81 16.16 22.08
C PRO A 544 19.33 16.01 22.08
N ALA A 545 19.86 15.24 23.04
CA ALA A 545 21.29 14.95 23.12
C ALA A 545 21.83 14.09 21.95
N VAL A 546 20.99 13.28 21.31
CA VAL A 546 21.35 12.44 20.15
C VAL A 546 21.35 13.31 18.89
N THR A 547 20.32 14.13 18.69
CA THR A 547 20.21 15.07 17.57
C THR A 547 21.40 16.05 17.54
N GLY A 548 21.75 16.64 18.68
CA GLY A 548 22.91 17.55 18.76
C GLY A 548 24.26 16.88 18.52
N LYS A 549 24.43 15.61 18.94
CA LYS A 549 25.66 14.84 18.65
C LYS A 549 25.79 14.52 17.15
N LEU A 550 24.71 14.13 16.50
CA LEU A 550 24.69 13.84 15.06
C LEU A 550 24.98 15.08 14.21
N VAL A 551 24.36 16.22 14.54
CA VAL A 551 24.65 17.49 13.86
C VAL A 551 26.11 17.89 14.07
N ARG A 552 26.69 17.64 15.25
CA ARG A 552 28.11 17.90 15.53
C ARG A 552 29.05 16.96 14.76
N GLU A 553 28.76 15.66 14.73
CA GLU A 553 29.58 14.67 14.02
C GLU A 553 29.58 14.94 12.51
N ALA A 554 28.41 15.26 11.95
CA ALA A 554 28.32 15.76 10.59
C ALA A 554 29.07 17.10 10.41
N ALA A 555 28.95 18.04 11.35
CA ALA A 555 29.70 19.30 11.26
C ALA A 555 31.23 19.09 11.25
N ALA A 556 31.75 18.12 12.00
CA ALA A 556 33.17 17.78 12.02
C ALA A 556 33.65 17.12 10.72
N GLU A 557 32.86 16.20 10.16
CA GLU A 557 33.18 15.51 8.90
C GLU A 557 33.06 16.43 7.67
N LEU A 558 32.14 17.40 7.72
CA LEU A 558 31.85 18.33 6.63
C LEU A 558 32.70 19.61 6.71
N GLY A 559 33.69 19.65 7.61
CA GLY A 559 34.69 20.71 7.75
C GLY A 559 34.15 22.05 8.26
N ILE A 560 33.05 22.04 9.03
CA ILE A 560 32.56 23.21 9.78
C ILE A 560 33.49 23.41 10.98
N GLU A 561 34.74 23.80 10.74
CA GLU A 561 35.72 24.01 11.82
C GLU A 561 35.51 25.36 12.53
N GLY A 562 35.61 25.34 13.87
CA GLY A 562 35.67 26.55 14.72
C GLY A 562 34.51 26.75 15.71
N ASP A 563 34.20 28.03 15.97
CA ASP A 563 33.32 28.58 17.02
C ASP A 563 31.91 27.94 17.08
N LEU A 564 31.36 27.55 15.93
CA LEU A 564 29.99 27.04 15.80
C LEU A 564 29.88 25.59 16.33
N ALA A 565 30.84 24.71 16.02
CA ALA A 565 30.86 23.34 16.54
C ALA A 565 31.05 23.29 18.06
N GLY A 566 31.87 24.18 18.62
CA GLY A 566 32.05 24.33 20.06
C GLY A 566 30.78 24.81 20.79
N GLN A 567 29.99 25.68 20.16
CA GLN A 567 28.70 26.13 20.71
C GLN A 567 27.64 25.02 20.69
N TRP A 568 27.64 24.13 19.69
CA TRP A 568 26.79 22.93 19.71
C TRP A 568 27.20 21.97 20.83
N GLU A 569 28.51 21.81 21.09
CA GLU A 569 29.01 20.99 22.19
C GLU A 569 28.61 21.55 23.56
N GLU A 570 28.68 22.87 23.75
CA GLU A 570 28.20 23.51 24.98
C GLU A 570 26.71 23.29 25.20
N LEU A 571 25.88 23.45 24.16
CA LEU A 571 24.43 23.22 24.24
C LEU A 571 24.05 21.75 24.45
N VAL A 572 24.80 20.80 23.87
CA VAL A 572 24.63 19.36 24.14
C VAL A 572 25.03 19.05 25.59
N GLY A 573 26.11 19.66 26.09
CA GLY A 573 26.58 19.49 27.46
C GLY A 573 25.60 19.98 28.53
N GLN A 574 24.71 20.92 28.19
CA GLN A 574 23.65 21.44 29.08
C GLN A 574 22.40 20.53 29.14
N ILE A 575 22.30 19.50 28.29
CA ILE A 575 21.16 18.57 28.23
C ILE A 575 21.42 17.29 29.06
N ASN A 576 22.69 16.99 29.35
CA ASN A 576 23.09 15.97 30.33
C ASN A 576 23.06 16.54 31.75
#